data_AF-A0A1M5HCS1-F1
#
_entry.id   AF-A0A1M5HCS1-F1
#
_cell.length_a   1.000
_cell.length_b   1.000
_cell.length_c   1.000
_cell.angle_alpha   90.00
_cell.angle_beta   90.00
_cell.angle_gamma   90.00
#
_symmetry.space_group_name_H-M   'P 1'
#
loop_
_entity.id
_entity.type
_entity.pdbx_description
1 polymer ?
#
loop_
_entity_poly.entity_id
_entity_poly.type
_entity_poly.pdbx_seq_one_letter_code
_entity_poly.pdbx_strand_id
1 'polypeptide(L)'
;MSKLNTHGLPGRTEKPTIKELILLYLNDSLTAEKVGRSKQYGLNMLVDTDLAKIRADKLTVSDLVAYCKDRKSSGVKSQTIGGDIPISAVC
;
A
#
# COMPACT_ATOMS: atom_id res chain seq x y z
N MET A 1 17.20 14.93 -4.43
CA MET A 1 16.10 15.55 -3.66
C MET A 1 14.80 14.88 -4.05
N SER A 2 14.22 14.02 -3.20
CA SER A 2 12.87 13.52 -3.44
C SER A 2 11.87 14.57 -2.98
N LYS A 3 11.10 15.11 -3.92
CA LYS A 3 10.01 16.07 -3.66
C LYS A 3 8.73 15.28 -3.42
N LEU A 4 8.63 14.64 -2.26
CA LEU A 4 7.34 14.30 -1.67
C LEU A 4 6.82 15.51 -0.91
N ASN A 5 6.58 16.60 -1.63
CA ASN A 5 5.94 17.78 -1.07
C ASN A 5 4.45 17.52 -0.89
N THR A 6 3.87 18.21 0.08
CA THR A 6 2.47 18.18 0.55
C THR A 6 1.41 18.47 -0.54
N HIS A 7 1.81 18.56 -1.80
CA HIS A 7 1.01 18.92 -2.98
C HIS A 7 0.77 17.76 -3.96
N GLY A 8 1.26 16.55 -3.67
CA GLY A 8 1.09 15.37 -4.54
C GLY A 8 2.14 15.26 -5.64
N LEU A 9 1.96 14.31 -6.57
CA LEU A 9 2.89 14.06 -7.67
C LEU A 9 2.95 15.28 -8.61
N PRO A 10 4.13 15.89 -8.84
CA PRO A 10 4.24 17.09 -9.67
C PRO A 10 3.79 16.81 -11.11
N GLY A 11 2.89 17.66 -11.62
CA GLY A 11 2.42 17.59 -13.02
C GLY A 11 1.22 16.68 -13.27
N ARG A 12 0.56 16.15 -12.23
CA ARG A 12 -0.66 15.35 -12.37
C ARG A 12 -1.82 15.95 -11.56
N THR A 13 -3.00 16.04 -12.20
CA THR A 13 -4.26 16.43 -11.55
C THR A 13 -4.93 15.24 -10.86
N GLU A 14 -4.70 14.04 -11.39
CA GLU A 14 -5.25 12.80 -10.82
C GLU A 14 -4.46 12.35 -9.59
N LYS A 15 -5.19 11.85 -8.59
CA LYS A 15 -4.59 11.25 -7.40
C LYS A 15 -3.98 9.88 -7.76
N PRO A 16 -2.81 9.54 -7.20
CA PRO A 16 -2.12 8.30 -7.54
C PRO A 16 -2.91 7.07 -7.10
N THR A 17 -2.63 5.95 -7.73
CA THR A 17 -3.01 4.61 -7.24
C THR A 17 -2.23 4.23 -6.00
N ILE A 18 -2.75 3.26 -5.23
CA ILE A 18 -2.03 2.67 -4.09
C ILE A 18 -0.69 2.07 -4.55
N LYS A 19 -0.63 1.42 -5.73
CA LYS A 19 0.61 0.94 -6.35
C LYS A 19 1.63 2.05 -6.53
N GLU A 20 1.23 3.15 -7.15
CA GLU A 20 2.13 4.29 -7.39
C GLU A 20 2.65 4.89 -6.08
N LEU A 21 1.80 4.99 -5.05
CA LEU A 21 2.22 5.44 -3.73
C LEU A 21 3.24 4.50 -3.08
N ILE A 22 3.04 3.18 -3.19
CA ILE A 22 3.98 2.19 -2.66
C ILE A 22 5.32 2.28 -3.38
N LEU A 23 5.32 2.32 -4.71
CA LEU A 23 6.55 2.45 -5.49
C LEU A 23 7.29 3.75 -5.21
N LEU A 24 6.56 4.86 -5.06
CA LEU A 24 7.12 6.14 -4.68
C LEU A 24 7.80 6.07 -3.30
N TYR A 25 7.14 5.45 -2.32
CA TYR A 25 7.69 5.25 -0.97
C TYR A 25 8.93 4.34 -0.96
N LEU A 26 8.93 3.27 -1.76
CA LEU A 26 10.05 2.33 -1.87
C LEU A 26 11.24 2.92 -2.64
N ASN A 27 10.98 3.79 -3.63
CA ASN A 27 12.02 4.42 -4.45
C ASN A 27 12.58 5.72 -3.85
N ASP A 28 11.90 6.30 -2.86
CA ASP A 28 12.41 7.47 -2.15
C ASP A 28 13.44 7.03 -1.11
N SER A 29 14.70 7.39 -1.37
CA SER A 29 15.84 7.02 -0.51
C SER A 29 15.73 7.53 0.93
N LEU A 30 15.03 8.64 1.18
CA LEU A 30 14.87 9.20 2.53
C LEU A 30 13.87 8.39 3.37
N THR A 31 12.82 7.89 2.74
CA THR A 31 11.82 7.07 3.42
C THR A 31 12.19 5.60 3.42
N ALA A 32 12.79 5.10 2.33
CA ALA A 32 13.12 3.69 2.13
C ALA A 32 14.26 3.19 3.03
N GLU A 33 15.24 4.04 3.39
CA GLU A 33 16.37 3.66 4.26
C GLU A 33 15.91 3.18 5.65
N LYS A 34 14.74 3.65 6.10
CA LYS A 34 14.14 3.25 7.39
C LYS A 34 13.17 2.07 7.27
N VAL A 35 12.90 1.59 6.05
CA VAL A 35 11.97 0.47 5.84
C VAL A 35 12.72 -0.84 6.01
N GLY A 36 12.46 -1.52 7.12
CA GLY A 36 13.00 -2.86 7.36
C GLY A 36 12.57 -3.87 6.29
N ARG A 37 13.42 -4.90 6.06
CA ARG A 37 13.23 -5.94 5.04
C ARG A 37 11.83 -6.56 5.02
N SER A 38 11.26 -6.86 6.19
CA SER A 38 9.91 -7.45 6.28
C SER A 38 8.81 -6.52 5.75
N LYS A 39 8.96 -5.21 5.94
CA LYS A 39 7.98 -4.22 5.48
C LYS A 39 8.14 -3.95 3.98
N GLN A 40 9.36 -3.95 3.46
CA GLN A 40 9.60 -3.95 2.01
C GLN A 40 8.96 -5.16 1.33
N TYR A 41 9.12 -6.35 1.91
CA TYR A 41 8.49 -7.56 1.37
C TYR A 41 6.97 -7.45 1.32
N GLY A 42 6.32 -7.04 2.42
CA GLY A 42 4.87 -6.84 2.45
C GLY A 42 4.37 -5.83 1.42
N LEU A 43 5.06 -4.68 1.29
CA LEU A 43 4.74 -3.67 0.30
C LEU A 43 4.87 -4.18 -1.15
N ASN A 44 5.94 -4.94 -1.45
CA ASN A 44 6.10 -5.57 -2.76
C ASN A 44 5.00 -6.59 -3.05
N MET A 45 4.58 -7.38 -2.05
CA MET A 45 3.45 -8.30 -2.19
C MET A 45 2.12 -7.57 -2.43
N LEU A 46 1.96 -6.37 -1.89
CA LEU A 46 0.73 -5.59 -2.03
C LEU A 46 0.59 -4.98 -3.43
N VAL A 47 1.70 -4.61 -4.08
CA VAL A 47 1.76 -3.96 -5.40
C VAL A 47 1.06 -4.76 -6.51
N ASP A 48 0.99 -6.08 -6.39
CA ASP A 48 0.39 -6.96 -7.40
C ASP A 48 -1.07 -7.33 -7.12
N THR A 49 -1.66 -6.77 -6.06
CA THR A 49 -3.05 -7.05 -5.68
C THR A 49 -4.04 -6.07 -6.31
N ASP A 50 -5.34 -6.42 -6.33
CA ASP A 50 -6.38 -5.54 -6.84
C ASP A 50 -6.51 -4.24 -6.02
N LEU A 51 -6.21 -4.30 -4.71
CA LEU A 51 -6.12 -3.13 -3.85
C LEU A 51 -5.13 -2.09 -4.38
N ALA A 52 -4.03 -2.54 -5.00
CA ALA A 52 -3.00 -1.66 -5.54
C ALA A 52 -3.46 -0.85 -6.76
N LYS A 53 -4.49 -1.32 -7.47
CA LYS A 53 -5.06 -0.67 -8.66
C LYS A 53 -6.00 0.47 -8.30
N ILE A 54 -6.44 0.54 -7.05
CA ILE A 54 -7.39 1.55 -6.57
C ILE A 54 -6.68 2.89 -6.45
N ARG A 55 -7.36 3.96 -6.87
CA ARG A 55 -6.90 5.33 -6.62
C ARG A 55 -6.97 5.66 -5.14
N ALA A 56 -5.95 6.33 -4.62
CA ALA A 56 -5.85 6.65 -3.20
C ALA A 56 -7.05 7.44 -2.66
N ASP A 57 -7.67 8.30 -3.47
CA ASP A 57 -8.87 9.06 -3.10
C ASP A 57 -10.18 8.29 -3.24
N LYS A 58 -10.11 7.04 -3.70
CA LYS A 58 -11.25 6.13 -3.89
C LYS A 58 -11.19 4.89 -3.02
N LEU A 59 -10.13 4.73 -2.23
CA LEU A 59 -9.97 3.60 -1.32
C LEU A 59 -11.08 3.60 -0.26
N THR A 60 -11.82 2.50 -0.17
CA THR A 60 -12.90 2.32 0.81
C THR A 60 -12.57 1.21 1.81
N VAL A 61 -13.31 1.16 2.92
CA VAL A 61 -13.24 0.05 3.89
C VAL A 61 -13.61 -1.28 3.23
N SER A 62 -14.57 -1.29 2.30
CA SER A 62 -14.98 -2.49 1.57
C SER A 62 -13.82 -3.09 0.75
N ASP A 63 -12.98 -2.24 0.16
CA ASP A 63 -11.79 -2.69 -0.58
C ASP A 63 -10.77 -3.36 0.35
N LEU A 64 -10.57 -2.80 1.55
CA LEU A 64 -9.70 -3.37 2.58
C LEU A 64 -10.22 -4.73 3.07
N VAL A 65 -11.54 -4.85 3.28
CA VAL A 65 -12.18 -6.11 3.67
C VAL A 65 -12.06 -7.15 2.55
N ALA A 66 -12.28 -6.75 1.30
CA ALA A 66 -12.13 -7.63 0.13
C ALA A 66 -10.69 -8.15 0.03
N TYR A 67 -9.69 -7.27 0.15
CA TYR A 67 -8.29 -7.67 0.20
C TYR A 67 -8.01 -8.70 1.31
N CYS A 68 -8.47 -8.47 2.53
CA CYS A 68 -8.28 -9.41 3.64
C CYS A 68 -8.90 -10.78 3.35
N LYS A 69 -10.09 -10.83 2.74
CA LYS A 69 -10.76 -12.07 2.35
C LYS A 69 -9.99 -12.81 1.26
N ASP A 70 -9.54 -12.09 0.23
CA ASP A 70 -8.78 -12.66 -0.89
C ASP A 70 -7.47 -13.26 -0.39
N ARG A 71 -6.71 -12.51 0.42
CA ARG A 71 -5.45 -12.98 1.01
C ARG A 71 -5.65 -14.23 1.86
N LYS A 72 -6.70 -14.24 2.69
CA LYS A 72 -7.06 -15.43 3.49
C LYS A 72 -7.39 -16.62 2.60
N SER A 73 -8.13 -16.40 1.51
CA SER A 73 -8.50 -17.44 0.55
C SER A 73 -7.29 -18.02 -0.20
N SER A 74 -6.26 -17.21 -0.45
CA SER A 74 -4.98 -17.61 -1.05
C SER A 74 -4.04 -18.34 -0.06
N GLY A 75 -4.49 -18.64 1.16
CA GLY A 75 -3.70 -19.37 2.16
C GLY A 75 -2.71 -18.52 2.96
N VAL A 76 -2.80 -17.19 2.88
CA VAL A 76 -1.95 -16.28 3.66
C VAL A 76 -2.36 -16.31 5.13
N LYS A 77 -1.37 -16.41 6.04
CA LYS A 77 -1.62 -16.44 7.49
C LYS A 77 -2.20 -15.11 7.97
N SER A 78 -3.13 -15.15 8.93
CA SER A 78 -3.76 -13.96 9.51
C SER A 78 -2.76 -12.94 10.08
N GLN A 79 -1.62 -13.40 10.61
CA GLN A 79 -0.55 -12.52 11.10
C GLN A 79 0.06 -11.68 9.97
N THR A 80 0.21 -12.25 8.78
CA THR A 80 0.70 -11.53 7.60
C THR A 80 -0.33 -10.53 7.12
N ILE A 81 -1.61 -10.92 7.07
CA ILE A 81 -2.71 -10.01 6.70
C ILE A 81 -2.78 -8.80 7.65
N GLY A 82 -2.60 -9.01 8.96
CA GLY A 82 -2.57 -7.93 9.95
C GLY A 82 -1.33 -7.03 9.87
N GLY A 83 -0.24 -7.51 9.23
CA GLY A 83 0.92 -6.70 8.90
C GLY A 83 0.74 -5.86 7.63
N ASP A 84 -0.06 -6.37 6.68
CA ASP A 84 -0.39 -5.70 5.42
C ASP A 84 -1.38 -4.54 5.65
N ILE A 85 -2.45 -4.80 6.42
CA ILE A 85 -3.44 -3.81 6.87
C ILE A 85 -3.59 -3.97 8.38
N PRO A 86 -3.30 -2.93 9.20
CA PRO A 86 -3.50 -3.03 10.63
C PRO A 86 -4.98 -3.34 10.91
N ILE A 87 -5.24 -4.49 11.54
CA ILE A 87 -6.59 -5.01 11.82
C ILE A 87 -7.46 -3.99 12.58
N SER A 88 -6.85 -3.13 13.40
CA SER A 88 -7.54 -2.04 14.11
C SER A 88 -8.15 -0.97 13.21
N ALA A 89 -7.86 -0.97 11.91
CA ALA A 89 -8.47 -0.06 10.94
C ALA A 89 -9.77 -0.62 10.33
N VAL A 90 -10.11 -1.89 10.59
CA VAL A 90 -11.21 -2.59 9.90
C VAL A 90 -12.10 -3.42 10.85
N CYS A 91 -11.64 -3.73 12.07
CA CYS A 91 -12.41 -4.37 13.15
C CYS A 91 -12.18 -3.63 14.47
#